data_AF-A0A2E6H865-F1
#
_entry.id   AF-A0A2E6H865-F1
#
_cell.length_a   1.000
_cell.length_b   1.000
_cell.length_c   1.000
_cell.angle_alpha   90.00
_cell.angle_beta   90.00
_cell.angle_gamma   90.00
#
_symmetry.space_group_name_H-M   'P 1'
#
loop_
_entity.id
_entity.type
_entity.pdbx_description
1 polymer ?
#
loop_
_entity_poly.entity_id
_entity_poly.type
_entity_poly.pdbx_seq_one_letter_code
_entity_poly.pdbx_strand_id
1 'polypeptide(L)'
;MKNITVTLLIGFSLLLSSCVEEQETNCGGDSVNNDSKECSTAETDQREEVEEDEDSTVAQPIPSSETDVFEEVATYFGRWVDDSESMNELLSLRDNSVETVADSCHDDFENQDRFSDTMAFFIREQSAPRKVTIQSIASYYGTSSDLNTHNEVGLFSHPLCEVSNSSLRKTVKKVPDSGTISKANSFAKLHNQYRVGYLNGDSQEKLKLERHWGAFFGCLAYAESLSTADSSSSKSVASSVAPSGYRKPAGVKFYNDKYQPPSSRLNIGLYQFTPKYSGNINPCIKQWNSDYPTCSTSARSQGDLIKLLGSSHQRFNAFCGVNKLLQTFSIQVNTSSSKHTHPGNRNSSGLKPGANRCVTPHFYAGWAYNHFGPLQNSTGSNMKKLFSCINDSLPDGL
;
A
#
# COMPACT_ATOMS: atom_id res chain seq x y z
N MET A 1 18.99 -53.60 32.99
CA MET A 1 19.47 -52.45 33.80
C MET A 1 18.94 -51.17 33.19
N LYS A 2 18.13 -50.47 33.99
CA LYS A 2 17.60 -49.09 33.94
C LYS A 2 17.68 -48.23 32.66
N ASN A 3 16.46 -47.80 32.26
CA ASN A 3 16.10 -46.64 31.45
C ASN A 3 16.81 -45.34 31.87
N ILE A 4 17.12 -44.47 30.91
CA ILE A 4 17.06 -43.01 31.09
C ILE A 4 16.49 -42.39 29.81
N THR A 5 15.26 -41.90 29.91
CA THR A 5 14.58 -41.01 28.97
C THR A 5 14.90 -39.57 29.41
N VAL A 6 15.48 -38.76 28.52
CA VAL A 6 15.71 -37.33 28.80
C VAL A 6 14.59 -36.54 28.16
N THR A 7 13.65 -36.08 28.99
CA THR A 7 12.63 -35.09 28.65
C THR A 7 13.23 -33.70 28.84
N LEU A 8 13.38 -32.95 27.74
CA LEU A 8 13.81 -31.55 27.79
C LEU A 8 12.58 -30.64 27.98
N LEU A 9 12.42 -30.11 29.18
CA LEU A 9 11.51 -29.02 29.52
C LEU A 9 12.14 -27.70 29.07
N ILE A 10 11.50 -26.98 28.15
CA ILE A 10 11.83 -25.58 27.86
C ILE A 10 10.69 -24.72 28.43
N GLY A 11 11.05 -23.97 29.48
CA GLY A 11 10.17 -23.06 30.19
C GLY A 11 9.73 -21.88 29.35
N PHE A 12 8.44 -21.58 29.44
CA PHE A 12 7.83 -20.33 28.99
C PHE A 12 8.14 -19.23 30.02
N SER A 13 8.97 -18.26 29.64
CA SER A 13 9.03 -16.97 30.34
C SER A 13 8.06 -16.00 29.66
N LEU A 14 6.89 -15.83 30.28
CA LEU A 14 5.96 -14.74 30.03
C LEU A 14 6.46 -13.51 30.78
N LEU A 15 6.97 -12.50 30.06
CA LEU A 15 7.14 -11.16 30.58
C LEU A 15 5.86 -10.37 30.30
N LEU A 16 5.02 -10.29 31.32
CA LEU A 16 3.92 -9.34 31.43
C LEU A 16 4.52 -8.00 31.87
N SER A 17 4.41 -6.97 31.03
CA SER A 17 4.63 -5.58 31.46
C SER A 17 3.27 -4.93 31.65
N SER A 18 3.00 -4.62 32.91
CA SER A 18 1.91 -3.85 33.48
C SER A 18 2.00 -2.36 33.09
N CYS A 19 0.88 -1.77 32.70
CA CYS A 19 0.61 -0.34 32.90
C CYS A 19 -0.76 -0.18 33.57
N VAL A 20 -0.65 0.06 34.88
CA VAL A 20 -1.47 0.81 35.84
C VAL A 20 -2.69 1.55 35.25
N GLU A 21 -3.87 1.15 35.72
CA GLU A 21 -5.10 1.97 35.81
C GLU A 21 -5.01 2.85 37.06
N GLU A 22 -5.15 4.17 36.89
CA GLU A 22 -5.45 5.09 38.00
C GLU A 22 -6.95 5.21 38.19
N GLN A 23 -7.37 4.94 39.42
CA GLN A 23 -8.73 5.01 39.92
C GLN A 23 -8.77 6.19 40.91
N GLU A 24 -9.54 7.24 40.62
CA GLU A 24 -9.98 8.18 41.67
C GLU A 24 -11.50 8.39 41.61
N THR A 25 -12.14 7.77 42.60
CA THR A 25 -13.25 8.22 43.45
C THR A 25 -14.15 9.40 43.04
N ASN A 26 -15.43 9.05 42.80
CA ASN A 26 -16.60 9.38 43.61
C ASN A 26 -16.75 10.79 44.23
N CYS A 27 -17.79 11.51 43.79
CA CYS A 27 -18.64 12.36 44.63
C CYS A 27 -20.11 12.17 44.20
N GLY A 28 -20.98 11.81 45.14
CA GLY A 28 -22.45 11.90 45.00
C GLY A 28 -22.91 13.37 45.06
N GLY A 29 -24.17 13.74 44.91
CA GLY A 29 -25.45 13.04 44.81
C GLY A 29 -26.54 14.08 44.50
N ASP A 30 -27.80 13.68 44.71
CA ASP A 30 -29.05 14.45 44.66
C ASP A 30 -29.68 14.61 43.25
N SER A 31 -30.80 13.96 42.90
CA SER A 31 -32.19 14.02 43.44
C SER A 31 -33.09 14.97 42.65
N VAL A 32 -34.03 14.36 41.90
CA VAL A 32 -35.48 14.68 41.86
C VAL A 32 -36.05 15.66 40.79
N ASN A 33 -37.09 15.12 40.12
CA ASN A 33 -38.33 15.70 39.56
C ASN A 33 -38.50 16.09 38.08
N ASN A 34 -39.46 15.38 37.48
CA ASN A 34 -40.53 15.81 36.55
C ASN A 34 -40.90 17.31 36.61
N ASP A 35 -41.09 17.96 35.47
CA ASP A 35 -42.42 18.18 34.88
C ASP A 35 -42.37 19.09 33.63
N SER A 36 -43.34 18.84 32.77
CA SER A 36 -43.79 19.56 31.57
C SER A 36 -43.86 21.10 31.66
N LYS A 37 -43.60 21.78 30.54
CA LYS A 37 -44.50 22.83 30.01
C LYS A 37 -44.10 23.34 28.61
N GLU A 38 -45.07 23.30 27.70
CA GLU A 38 -45.16 24.13 26.50
C GLU A 38 -45.26 25.62 26.85
N CYS A 39 -44.74 26.51 25.98
CA CYS A 39 -45.42 27.73 25.51
C CYS A 39 -44.62 28.46 24.41
N SER A 40 -45.15 28.38 23.18
CA SER A 40 -45.41 29.45 22.19
C SER A 40 -44.49 30.68 22.00
N THR A 41 -44.03 30.80 20.74
CA THR A 41 -43.98 31.97 19.84
C THR A 41 -43.57 33.37 20.33
N ALA A 42 -42.55 33.92 19.68
CA ALA A 42 -42.52 35.32 19.29
C ALA A 42 -41.92 35.43 17.87
N GLU A 43 -42.73 35.93 16.94
CA GLU A 43 -42.31 36.45 15.64
C GLU A 43 -41.37 37.63 15.85
N THR A 44 -40.29 37.70 15.07
CA THR A 44 -39.61 38.96 14.81
C THR A 44 -39.25 38.99 13.33
N ASP A 45 -40.01 39.84 12.65
CA ASP A 45 -39.85 40.29 11.28
C ASP A 45 -38.60 41.17 11.20
N GLN A 46 -37.54 40.68 10.54
CA GLN A 46 -36.47 41.52 10.00
C GLN A 46 -36.10 41.03 8.60
N ARG A 47 -36.29 41.96 7.67
CA ARG A 47 -36.00 41.91 6.24
C ARG A 47 -34.74 42.75 6.03
N GLU A 48 -33.94 42.36 5.04
CA GLU A 48 -32.69 43.00 4.55
C GLU A 48 -31.45 42.63 5.40
N GLU A 49 -30.33 42.15 4.86
CA GLU A 49 -29.72 42.27 3.54
C GLU A 49 -29.11 40.92 3.12
N VAL A 50 -29.15 40.58 1.82
CA VAL A 50 -28.39 39.47 1.26
C VAL A 50 -26.98 40.00 0.99
N GLU A 51 -26.06 39.78 1.94
CA GLU A 51 -24.64 39.82 1.63
C GLU A 51 -24.32 38.59 0.77
N GLU A 52 -24.02 38.83 -0.51
CA GLU A 52 -23.36 37.86 -1.36
C GLU A 52 -21.95 37.65 -0.79
N ASP A 53 -21.82 36.67 0.12
CA ASP A 53 -20.54 36.06 0.44
C ASP A 53 -20.03 35.42 -0.86
N GLU A 54 -19.21 36.17 -1.60
CA GLU A 54 -18.25 35.59 -2.54
C GLU A 54 -17.36 34.64 -1.75
N ASP A 55 -17.76 33.37 -1.71
CA ASP A 55 -16.89 32.24 -1.42
C ASP A 55 -15.81 32.22 -2.52
N SER A 56 -14.81 33.07 -2.36
CA SER A 56 -13.56 32.97 -3.09
C SER A 56 -12.80 31.79 -2.50
N THR A 57 -13.23 30.57 -2.82
CA THR A 57 -12.29 29.46 -2.90
C THR A 57 -11.25 29.93 -3.90
N VAL A 58 -10.09 30.38 -3.40
CA VAL A 58 -8.95 30.76 -4.22
C VAL A 58 -8.65 29.55 -5.08
N ALA A 59 -9.09 29.59 -6.34
CA ALA A 59 -8.79 28.57 -7.31
C ALA A 59 -7.27 28.54 -7.40
N GLN A 60 -6.66 27.52 -6.79
CA GLN A 60 -5.23 27.37 -6.87
C GLN A 60 -4.87 27.29 -8.35
N PRO A 61 -3.89 28.08 -8.81
CA PRO A 61 -3.51 28.10 -10.22
C PRO A 61 -3.20 26.66 -10.64
N ILE A 62 -3.91 26.20 -11.68
CA ILE A 62 -3.65 24.89 -12.28
C ILE A 62 -2.17 24.88 -12.68
N PRO A 63 -1.37 23.90 -12.21
CA PRO A 63 0.06 23.91 -12.47
C PRO A 63 0.33 23.96 -13.97
N SER A 64 1.24 24.85 -14.38
CA SER A 64 1.51 25.15 -15.79
C SER A 64 2.28 24.05 -16.52
N SER A 65 2.82 23.06 -15.81
CA SER A 65 3.53 21.91 -16.37
C SER A 65 3.16 20.59 -15.69
N GLU A 66 3.29 19.47 -16.39
CA GLU A 66 3.05 18.13 -15.82
C GLU A 66 4.01 17.77 -14.68
N THR A 67 5.21 18.36 -14.68
CA THR A 67 6.23 18.22 -13.62
C THR A 67 5.79 18.90 -12.33
N ASP A 68 5.18 20.08 -12.40
CA ASP A 68 4.67 20.80 -11.22
C ASP A 68 3.53 20.00 -10.55
N VAL A 69 2.65 19.40 -11.36
CA VAL A 69 1.56 18.53 -10.87
C VAL A 69 2.12 17.31 -10.13
N PHE A 70 3.19 16.72 -10.66
CA PHE A 70 3.84 15.56 -10.07
C PHE A 70 4.43 15.86 -8.69
N GLU A 71 5.16 16.96 -8.57
CA GLU A 71 5.76 17.39 -7.31
C GLU A 71 4.68 17.78 -6.29
N GLU A 72 3.58 18.39 -6.74
CA GLU A 72 2.42 18.71 -5.91
C GLU A 72 1.80 17.44 -5.31
N VAL A 73 1.55 16.41 -6.15
CA VAL A 73 1.01 15.13 -5.67
C VAL A 73 1.97 14.49 -4.66
N ALA A 74 3.26 14.39 -5.00
CA ALA A 74 4.28 13.80 -4.14
C ALA A 74 4.37 14.51 -2.78
N THR A 75 4.43 15.83 -2.79
CA THR A 75 4.51 16.65 -1.58
C THR A 75 3.23 16.54 -0.76
N TYR A 76 2.07 16.53 -1.40
CA TYR A 76 0.77 16.43 -0.72
C TYR A 76 0.67 15.14 0.08
N PHE A 77 0.73 13.96 -0.56
CA PHE A 77 0.56 12.72 0.20
C PHE A 77 1.76 12.45 1.10
N GLY A 78 2.97 12.85 0.68
CA GLY A 78 4.18 12.68 1.47
C GLY A 78 4.04 13.36 2.82
N ARG A 79 3.60 14.62 2.83
CA ARG A 79 3.38 15.41 4.05
C ARG A 79 2.32 14.77 4.95
N TRP A 80 1.13 14.49 4.40
CA TRP A 80 0.03 13.98 5.22
C TRP A 80 0.31 12.61 5.81
N VAL A 81 0.97 11.73 5.06
CA VAL A 81 1.37 10.41 5.57
C VAL A 81 2.46 10.55 6.63
N ASP A 82 3.49 11.36 6.39
CA ASP A 82 4.56 11.64 7.35
C ASP A 82 3.99 12.21 8.67
N ASP A 83 3.08 13.18 8.58
CA ASP A 83 2.38 13.77 9.73
C ASP A 83 1.56 12.71 10.50
N SER A 84 0.80 11.86 9.78
CA SER A 84 -0.02 10.78 10.39
C SER A 84 0.81 9.74 11.14
N GLU A 85 2.03 9.48 10.67
CA GLU A 85 2.97 8.53 11.26
C GLU A 85 3.93 9.19 12.25
N SER A 86 3.83 10.53 12.42
CA SER A 86 4.74 11.34 13.25
C SER A 86 6.22 11.12 12.93
N MET A 87 6.51 10.98 11.63
CA MET A 87 7.84 10.76 11.06
C MET A 87 8.02 11.65 9.82
N ASN A 88 9.19 11.62 9.17
CA ASN A 88 9.47 12.45 7.99
C ASN A 88 10.22 11.69 6.89
N GLU A 89 10.05 10.37 6.82
CA GLU A 89 10.79 9.54 5.88
C GLU A 89 10.33 9.72 4.43
N LEU A 90 9.07 10.03 4.14
CA LEU A 90 8.66 10.18 2.73
C LEU A 90 9.25 11.43 2.10
N LEU A 91 9.28 12.53 2.85
CA LEU A 91 9.78 13.83 2.37
C LEU A 91 11.28 14.07 2.61
N SER A 92 11.96 13.22 3.37
CA SER A 92 13.40 13.35 3.59
C SER A 92 14.19 13.12 2.30
N LEU A 93 15.09 14.06 1.99
CA LEU A 93 16.03 13.98 0.89
C LEU A 93 17.00 12.80 1.08
N ARG A 94 17.15 12.00 0.03
CA ARG A 94 18.02 10.83 0.01
C ARG A 94 19.37 11.18 -0.56
N ASP A 95 20.40 10.60 0.05
CA ASP A 95 21.76 10.71 -0.49
C ASP A 95 21.97 9.73 -1.65
N ASN A 96 23.04 9.94 -2.40
CA ASN A 96 23.45 9.05 -3.50
C ASN A 96 24.50 8.04 -3.04
N SER A 97 24.48 7.63 -1.76
CA SER A 97 25.53 6.76 -1.20
C SER A 97 25.52 5.34 -1.77
N VAL A 98 24.35 4.85 -2.20
CA VAL A 98 24.20 3.61 -2.95
C VAL A 98 23.27 3.82 -4.12
N GLU A 99 23.85 4.03 -5.30
CA GLU A 99 23.11 4.12 -6.55
C GLU A 99 23.20 2.82 -7.36
N THR A 100 22.17 2.61 -8.17
CA THR A 100 22.08 1.54 -9.16
C THR A 100 21.56 2.07 -10.48
N VAL A 101 21.62 1.26 -11.53
CA VAL A 101 21.08 1.61 -12.85
C VAL A 101 19.60 2.02 -12.80
N ALA A 102 18.84 1.54 -11.81
CA ALA A 102 17.45 1.90 -11.65
C ALA A 102 17.24 3.33 -11.12
N ASP A 103 18.25 3.88 -10.42
CA ASP A 103 18.21 5.21 -9.82
C ASP A 103 18.71 6.30 -10.79
N SER A 104 18.95 5.99 -12.06
CA SER A 104 19.31 6.98 -13.08
C SER A 104 18.59 6.72 -14.41
N CYS A 105 17.43 6.08 -14.33
CA CYS A 105 16.75 5.51 -15.50
C CYS A 105 15.94 6.52 -16.32
N HIS A 106 15.50 7.62 -15.70
CA HIS A 106 14.56 8.55 -16.28
C HIS A 106 14.93 9.98 -15.91
N ASP A 107 14.82 10.90 -16.87
CA ASP A 107 15.18 12.32 -16.67
C ASP A 107 14.23 13.01 -15.69
N ASP A 108 12.95 12.61 -15.63
CA ASP A 108 11.99 13.04 -14.59
C ASP A 108 12.46 12.75 -13.16
N PHE A 109 13.53 11.99 -12.97
CA PHE A 109 14.12 11.81 -11.66
C PHE A 109 15.20 12.84 -11.29
N GLU A 110 15.56 13.73 -12.20
CA GLU A 110 16.50 14.81 -11.91
C GLU A 110 15.91 15.71 -10.80
N ASN A 111 16.65 15.84 -9.69
CA ASN A 111 16.23 16.54 -8.46
C ASN A 111 15.03 15.91 -7.73
N GLN A 112 14.66 14.66 -8.04
CA GLN A 112 13.60 13.92 -7.34
C GLN A 112 14.23 12.90 -6.38
N ASP A 113 14.67 13.42 -5.24
CA ASP A 113 15.47 12.69 -4.26
C ASP A 113 14.67 12.28 -3.01
N ARG A 114 13.34 12.38 -3.04
CA ARG A 114 12.47 11.90 -1.95
C ARG A 114 11.80 10.58 -2.32
N PHE A 115 11.45 9.80 -1.29
CA PHE A 115 10.67 8.57 -1.52
C PHE A 115 9.26 8.88 -2.07
N SER A 116 8.64 9.98 -1.63
CA SER A 116 7.36 10.44 -2.15
C SER A 116 7.40 10.70 -3.66
N ASP A 117 8.46 11.32 -4.16
CA ASP A 117 8.59 11.66 -5.59
C ASP A 117 8.60 10.38 -6.42
N THR A 118 9.49 9.47 -6.02
CA THR A 118 9.63 8.18 -6.67
C THR A 118 8.32 7.37 -6.64
N MET A 119 7.59 7.38 -5.52
CA MET A 119 6.28 6.71 -5.43
C MET A 119 5.24 7.37 -6.35
N ALA A 120 5.12 8.69 -6.33
CA ALA A 120 4.21 9.43 -7.19
C ALA A 120 4.44 9.09 -8.67
N PHE A 121 5.70 8.87 -9.04
CA PHE A 121 6.09 8.73 -10.44
C PHE A 121 5.56 7.42 -10.96
N PHE A 122 5.84 6.34 -10.21
CA PHE A 122 5.37 5.02 -10.59
C PHE A 122 3.88 4.83 -10.38
N ILE A 123 3.22 5.59 -9.49
CA ILE A 123 1.76 5.62 -9.41
C ILE A 123 1.18 6.19 -10.70
N ARG A 124 1.70 7.34 -11.15
CA ARG A 124 1.26 7.98 -12.40
C ARG A 124 1.53 7.08 -13.61
N GLU A 125 2.76 6.58 -13.75
CA GLU A 125 3.16 5.73 -14.87
C GLU A 125 2.25 4.48 -14.93
N GLN A 126 2.12 3.77 -13.81
CA GLN A 126 1.35 2.53 -13.76
C GLN A 126 -0.16 2.75 -13.57
N SER A 127 -0.65 3.99 -13.73
CA SER A 127 -2.08 4.29 -13.70
C SER A 127 -2.81 3.87 -14.98
N ALA A 128 -2.13 3.98 -16.12
CA ALA A 128 -2.68 3.68 -17.43
C ALA A 128 -2.88 2.16 -17.64
N PRO A 129 -3.95 1.74 -18.35
CA PRO A 129 -4.14 0.34 -18.70
C PRO A 129 -2.94 -0.24 -19.48
N ARG A 130 -2.44 -1.39 -19.05
CA ARG A 130 -1.41 -2.15 -19.76
C ARG A 130 -1.52 -3.66 -19.53
N LYS A 131 -0.88 -4.43 -20.40
CA LYS A 131 -0.70 -5.88 -20.20
C LYS A 131 0.44 -6.12 -19.21
N VAL A 132 0.08 -6.58 -18.01
CA VAL A 132 1.05 -6.79 -16.92
C VAL A 132 1.66 -8.18 -16.99
N THR A 133 2.99 -8.25 -16.87
CA THR A 133 3.78 -9.48 -16.95
C THR A 133 3.52 -10.40 -15.77
N ILE A 134 2.67 -11.42 -15.97
CA ILE A 134 2.39 -12.49 -15.00
C ILE A 134 2.57 -13.89 -15.61
N GLN A 135 3.10 -14.03 -16.83
CA GLN A 135 3.18 -15.32 -17.56
C GLN A 135 3.96 -16.37 -16.75
N SER A 136 5.01 -15.96 -16.03
CA SER A 136 5.85 -16.87 -15.22
C SER A 136 5.12 -17.51 -14.04
N ILE A 137 3.96 -16.98 -13.66
CA ILE A 137 3.13 -17.48 -12.55
C ILE A 137 1.72 -17.86 -13.00
N ALA A 138 1.45 -17.86 -14.31
CA ALA A 138 0.11 -17.98 -14.85
C ALA A 138 -0.59 -19.29 -14.46
N SER A 139 0.16 -20.40 -14.48
CA SER A 139 -0.33 -21.73 -14.10
C SER A 139 -0.80 -21.82 -12.65
N TYR A 140 -0.18 -21.09 -11.72
CA TYR A 140 -0.58 -21.07 -10.31
C TYR A 140 -1.94 -20.41 -10.10
N TYR A 141 -2.33 -19.51 -11.00
CA TYR A 141 -3.51 -18.68 -10.84
C TYR A 141 -4.58 -18.92 -11.90
N GLY A 142 -4.41 -19.93 -12.77
CA GLY A 142 -5.34 -20.23 -13.84
C GLY A 142 -5.53 -19.06 -14.81
N THR A 143 -4.46 -18.32 -15.10
CA THR A 143 -4.41 -17.32 -16.16
C THR A 143 -3.68 -17.89 -17.38
N SER A 144 -3.82 -17.25 -18.54
CA SER A 144 -3.10 -17.66 -19.75
C SER A 144 -1.60 -17.36 -19.63
N SER A 145 -0.75 -18.24 -20.17
CA SER A 145 0.69 -17.96 -20.33
C SER A 145 0.98 -17.02 -21.52
N ASP A 146 0.00 -16.77 -22.39
CA ASP A 146 0.10 -15.81 -23.49
C ASP A 146 -0.40 -14.44 -23.03
N LEU A 147 0.52 -13.48 -22.92
CA LEU A 147 0.23 -12.09 -22.53
C LEU A 147 -0.76 -11.42 -23.48
N ASN A 148 -0.79 -11.82 -24.76
CA ASN A 148 -1.68 -11.20 -25.74
C ASN A 148 -3.16 -11.44 -25.44
N THR A 149 -3.46 -12.51 -24.70
CA THR A 149 -4.82 -12.86 -24.26
C THR A 149 -5.26 -12.15 -22.99
N HIS A 150 -4.37 -11.41 -22.32
CA HIS A 150 -4.71 -10.71 -21.09
C HIS A 150 -5.45 -9.41 -21.38
N ASN A 151 -6.47 -9.14 -20.59
CA ASN A 151 -7.06 -7.81 -20.45
C ASN A 151 -6.04 -6.89 -19.77
N GLU A 152 -6.03 -5.64 -20.20
CA GLU A 152 -5.17 -4.60 -19.65
C GLU A 152 -5.63 -4.18 -18.26
N VAL A 153 -4.68 -3.89 -17.38
CA VAL A 153 -4.93 -3.34 -16.05
C VAL A 153 -3.99 -2.16 -15.80
N GLY A 154 -4.48 -1.18 -15.06
CA GLY A 154 -3.73 -0.05 -14.51
C GLY A 154 -4.37 0.30 -13.17
N LEU A 155 -3.75 1.19 -12.38
CA LEU A 155 -4.31 1.53 -11.07
C LEU A 155 -5.74 2.06 -11.19
N PHE A 156 -6.04 2.82 -12.24
CA PHE A 156 -7.35 3.50 -12.40
C PHE A 156 -8.30 2.75 -13.34
N SER A 157 -7.89 1.62 -13.93
CA SER A 157 -8.62 1.01 -15.04
C SER A 157 -9.86 0.21 -14.60
N HIS A 158 -9.88 -0.32 -13.37
CA HIS A 158 -11.00 -1.10 -12.84
C HIS A 158 -11.54 -0.48 -11.54
N PRO A 159 -12.84 -0.62 -11.25
CA PRO A 159 -13.36 -0.24 -9.95
C PRO A 159 -12.76 -1.16 -8.87
N LEU A 160 -12.57 -0.64 -7.67
CA LEU A 160 -12.25 -1.44 -6.49
C LEU A 160 -13.51 -2.13 -5.98
N CYS A 161 -13.40 -3.41 -5.62
CA CYS A 161 -14.50 -4.09 -4.97
C CYS A 161 -14.61 -3.64 -3.50
N GLU A 162 -15.82 -3.34 -3.06
CA GLU A 162 -16.11 -3.30 -1.64
C GLU A 162 -15.96 -4.70 -1.01
N VAL A 163 -15.50 -4.70 0.23
CA VAL A 163 -15.21 -5.89 1.01
C VAL A 163 -16.16 -6.00 2.19
N SER A 164 -16.40 -7.22 2.63
CA SER A 164 -17.18 -7.53 3.81
C SER A 164 -16.48 -8.61 4.61
N ASN A 165 -16.94 -8.87 5.83
CA ASN A 165 -16.41 -9.98 6.62
C ASN A 165 -16.47 -11.30 5.83
N SER A 166 -17.56 -11.53 5.08
CA SER A 166 -17.76 -12.75 4.30
C SER A 166 -16.87 -12.82 3.05
N SER A 167 -16.59 -11.70 2.38
CA SER A 167 -15.68 -11.70 1.24
C SER A 167 -14.22 -11.86 1.70
N LEU A 168 -13.84 -11.19 2.79
CA LEU A 168 -12.49 -11.27 3.36
C LEU A 168 -12.13 -12.65 3.90
N ARG A 169 -13.08 -13.38 4.51
CA ARG A 169 -12.87 -14.80 4.90
C ARG A 169 -12.43 -15.68 3.73
N LYS A 170 -12.70 -15.29 2.50
CA LYS A 170 -12.34 -16.02 1.28
C LYS A 170 -11.04 -15.52 0.65
N THR A 171 -10.55 -14.33 1.00
CA THR A 171 -9.42 -13.68 0.32
C THR A 171 -8.22 -13.38 1.22
N VAL A 172 -8.40 -13.28 2.53
CA VAL A 172 -7.32 -13.01 3.50
C VAL A 172 -7.32 -14.02 4.64
N LYS A 173 -6.15 -14.24 5.26
CA LYS A 173 -6.01 -15.24 6.33
C LYS A 173 -6.63 -14.82 7.66
N LYS A 174 -6.54 -13.53 8.00
CA LYS A 174 -7.10 -12.95 9.22
C LYS A 174 -7.96 -11.76 8.87
N VAL A 175 -9.27 -11.90 9.05
CA VAL A 175 -10.23 -10.82 8.78
C VAL A 175 -10.10 -9.74 9.86
N PRO A 176 -9.98 -8.46 9.48
CA PRO A 176 -9.90 -7.37 10.45
C PRO A 176 -11.26 -7.04 11.07
N ASP A 177 -11.28 -6.12 12.03
CA ASP A 177 -12.50 -5.63 12.67
C ASP A 177 -13.40 -4.83 11.71
N SER A 178 -14.65 -4.60 12.11
CA SER A 178 -15.65 -3.87 11.31
C SER A 178 -15.22 -2.44 10.99
N GLY A 179 -14.54 -1.76 11.92
CA GLY A 179 -14.01 -0.41 11.70
C GLY A 179 -12.97 -0.37 10.57
N THR A 180 -12.04 -1.33 10.56
CA THR A 180 -11.04 -1.49 9.49
C THR A 180 -11.71 -1.83 8.16
N ILE A 181 -12.72 -2.70 8.16
CA ILE A 181 -13.51 -3.01 6.95
C ILE A 181 -14.20 -1.75 6.42
N SER A 182 -14.76 -0.92 7.31
CA SER A 182 -15.39 0.34 6.93
C SER A 182 -14.39 1.28 6.26
N LYS A 183 -13.19 1.47 6.84
CA LYS A 183 -12.12 2.30 6.25
C LYS A 183 -11.66 1.76 4.89
N ALA A 184 -11.52 0.44 4.75
CA ALA A 184 -11.19 -0.19 3.46
C ALA A 184 -12.27 0.05 2.40
N ASN A 185 -13.54 0.04 2.79
CA ASN A 185 -14.65 0.37 1.89
C ASN A 185 -14.74 1.86 1.57
N SER A 186 -14.42 2.76 2.51
CA SER A 186 -14.29 4.19 2.23
C SER A 186 -13.22 4.43 1.16
N PHE A 187 -12.04 3.80 1.30
CA PHE A 187 -11.00 3.83 0.28
C PHE A 187 -11.50 3.34 -1.09
N ALA A 188 -12.22 2.21 -1.13
CA ALA A 188 -12.78 1.68 -2.38
C ALA A 188 -13.83 2.61 -3.02
N LYS A 189 -14.70 3.23 -2.21
CA LYS A 189 -15.75 4.14 -2.68
C LYS A 189 -15.18 5.41 -3.27
N LEU A 190 -14.23 6.04 -2.58
CA LEU A 190 -13.56 7.26 -3.05
C LEU A 190 -12.80 6.99 -4.35
N HIS A 191 -12.02 5.90 -4.41
CA HIS A 191 -11.40 5.45 -5.65
C HIS A 191 -12.42 5.34 -6.79
N ASN A 192 -13.55 4.66 -6.54
CA ASN A 192 -14.56 4.43 -7.56
C ASN A 192 -15.24 5.73 -8.02
N GLN A 193 -15.48 6.67 -7.11
CA GLN A 193 -16.02 7.99 -7.41
C GLN A 193 -15.06 8.77 -8.32
N TYR A 194 -13.79 8.89 -7.92
CA TYR A 194 -12.80 9.62 -8.70
C TYR A 194 -12.54 9.00 -10.05
N ARG A 195 -12.52 7.66 -10.06
CA ARG A 195 -12.38 6.88 -11.27
C ARG A 195 -13.49 7.19 -12.27
N VAL A 196 -14.74 7.39 -11.83
CA VAL A 196 -15.84 7.79 -12.72
C VAL A 196 -15.62 9.20 -13.26
N GLY A 197 -15.26 10.17 -12.41
CA GLY A 197 -14.96 11.54 -12.83
C GLY A 197 -13.80 11.62 -13.83
N TYR A 198 -12.70 10.93 -13.55
CA TYR A 198 -11.55 10.81 -14.45
C TYR A 198 -11.94 10.23 -15.82
N LEU A 199 -12.74 9.16 -15.87
CA LEU A 199 -13.21 8.61 -17.15
C LEU A 199 -14.11 9.57 -17.93
N ASN A 200 -14.78 10.49 -17.25
CA ASN A 200 -15.58 11.52 -17.89
C ASN A 200 -14.74 12.73 -18.35
N GLY A 201 -13.40 12.65 -18.22
CA GLY A 201 -12.46 13.67 -18.69
C GLY A 201 -12.04 14.69 -17.63
N ASP A 202 -12.42 14.49 -16.36
CA ASP A 202 -12.02 15.40 -15.27
C ASP A 202 -10.58 15.13 -14.82
N SER A 203 -9.70 16.09 -15.09
CA SER A 203 -8.28 16.02 -14.72
C SER A 203 -8.04 16.18 -13.22
N GLN A 204 -8.91 16.89 -12.49
CA GLN A 204 -8.80 17.03 -11.04
C GLN A 204 -9.08 15.70 -10.34
N GLU A 205 -10.02 14.93 -10.87
CA GLU A 205 -10.33 13.58 -10.38
C GLU A 205 -9.18 12.59 -10.61
N LYS A 206 -8.38 12.79 -11.67
CA LYS A 206 -7.11 12.06 -11.85
C LYS A 206 -6.10 12.41 -10.74
N LEU A 207 -5.94 13.69 -10.39
CA LEU A 207 -5.03 14.11 -9.32
C LEU A 207 -5.44 13.52 -7.97
N LYS A 208 -6.75 13.50 -7.70
CA LYS A 208 -7.30 12.86 -6.49
C LYS A 208 -7.00 11.36 -6.47
N LEU A 209 -7.13 10.64 -7.59
CA LEU A 209 -6.70 9.24 -7.69
C LEU A 209 -5.20 9.05 -7.43
N GLU A 210 -4.34 9.91 -7.99
CA GLU A 210 -2.89 9.85 -7.77
C GLU A 210 -2.55 10.06 -6.29
N ARG A 211 -3.17 11.06 -5.63
CA ARG A 211 -3.03 11.29 -4.18
C ARG A 211 -3.56 10.14 -3.34
N HIS A 212 -4.71 9.58 -3.71
CA HIS A 212 -5.36 8.45 -3.02
C HIS A 212 -4.47 7.21 -3.00
N TRP A 213 -3.89 6.86 -4.16
CA TRP A 213 -2.91 5.79 -4.24
C TRP A 213 -1.56 6.17 -3.60
N GLY A 214 -1.17 7.44 -3.64
CA GLY A 214 0.00 7.98 -2.93
C GLY A 214 -0.08 7.70 -1.44
N ALA A 215 -1.20 8.04 -0.81
CA ALA A 215 -1.47 7.73 0.59
C ALA A 215 -1.41 6.21 0.86
N PHE A 216 -2.03 5.39 0.00
CA PHE A 216 -1.96 3.93 0.13
C PHE A 216 -0.51 3.41 0.14
N PHE A 217 0.31 3.85 -0.80
CA PHE A 217 1.69 3.37 -0.95
C PHE A 217 2.62 3.95 0.12
N GLY A 218 2.46 5.23 0.50
CA GLY A 218 3.19 5.83 1.62
C GLY A 218 2.91 5.13 2.94
N CYS A 219 1.64 4.94 3.28
CA CYS A 219 1.24 4.22 4.50
C CYS A 219 1.69 2.75 4.47
N LEU A 220 1.65 2.09 3.31
CA LEU A 220 2.18 0.74 3.16
C LEU A 220 3.69 0.70 3.41
N ALA A 221 4.44 1.70 2.92
CA ALA A 221 5.87 1.80 3.15
C ALA A 221 6.20 1.98 4.63
N TYR A 222 5.42 2.76 5.39
CA TYR A 222 5.59 2.87 6.85
C TYR A 222 5.25 1.59 7.60
N ALA A 223 4.10 0.99 7.26
CA ALA A 223 3.64 -0.24 7.89
C ALA A 223 4.65 -1.39 7.72
N GLU A 224 5.29 -1.45 6.56
CA GLU A 224 6.16 -2.57 6.19
C GLU A 224 7.66 -2.29 6.40
N SER A 225 8.10 -1.02 6.27
CA SER A 225 9.52 -0.66 6.19
C SER A 225 9.93 0.55 7.03
N LEU A 226 9.47 1.74 6.67
CA LEU A 226 10.11 3.01 7.03
C LEU A 226 10.22 3.22 8.54
N SER A 227 9.17 2.87 9.29
CA SER A 227 9.09 2.98 10.76
C SER A 227 10.26 2.31 11.53
N THR A 228 10.97 1.37 10.90
CA THR A 228 12.02 0.58 11.55
C THR A 228 13.30 0.46 10.70
N ALA A 229 13.39 1.22 9.61
CA ALA A 229 14.45 1.09 8.62
C ALA A 229 15.85 1.33 9.21
N ASP A 230 15.99 2.27 10.15
CA ASP A 230 17.28 2.67 10.74
C ASP A 230 17.54 2.16 12.17
N SER A 231 16.71 1.22 12.60
CA SER A 231 16.92 0.45 13.83
C SER A 231 18.25 -0.30 13.85
N SER A 232 18.78 -0.57 15.04
CA SER A 232 19.97 -1.41 15.25
C SER A 232 19.78 -2.82 14.68
N SER A 233 18.56 -3.37 14.77
CA SER A 233 18.21 -4.66 14.17
C SER A 233 18.34 -4.65 12.65
N SER A 234 17.86 -3.60 11.99
CA SER A 234 17.96 -3.48 10.53
C SER A 234 19.42 -3.36 10.10
N LYS A 235 20.20 -2.53 10.79
CA LYS A 235 21.66 -2.40 10.57
C LYS A 235 22.39 -3.72 10.77
N SER A 236 22.07 -4.46 11.83
CA SER A 236 22.68 -5.76 12.11
C SER A 236 22.39 -6.81 11.03
N VAL A 237 21.14 -6.87 10.53
CA VAL A 237 20.80 -7.76 9.43
C VAL A 237 21.57 -7.37 8.18
N ALA A 238 21.59 -6.09 7.81
CA ALA A 238 22.35 -5.62 6.66
C ALA A 238 23.84 -6.00 6.75
N SER A 239 24.51 -5.76 7.88
CA SER A 239 25.91 -6.13 8.09
C SER A 239 26.18 -7.64 7.94
N SER A 240 25.19 -8.49 8.20
CA SER A 240 25.35 -9.95 8.10
C SER A 240 25.20 -10.51 6.68
N VAL A 241 24.48 -9.80 5.80
CA VAL A 241 24.12 -10.32 4.45
C VAL A 241 24.61 -9.45 3.30
N ALA A 242 24.98 -8.20 3.57
CA ALA A 242 25.38 -7.26 2.55
C ALA A 242 26.63 -7.75 1.80
N PRO A 243 26.70 -7.59 0.46
CA PRO A 243 27.90 -7.87 -0.29
C PRO A 243 29.03 -6.93 0.13
N SER A 244 30.28 -7.34 -0.11
CA SER A 244 31.45 -6.50 0.16
C SER A 244 31.32 -5.12 -0.50
N GLY A 245 31.67 -4.08 0.24
CA GLY A 245 31.60 -2.68 -0.20
C GLY A 245 30.20 -2.06 -0.16
N TYR A 246 29.14 -2.80 0.20
CA TYR A 246 27.82 -2.22 0.39
C TYR A 246 27.69 -1.64 1.80
N ARG A 247 27.32 -0.36 1.88
CA ARG A 247 26.91 0.30 3.12
C ARG A 247 25.42 0.56 3.05
N LYS A 248 24.66 0.02 4.01
CA LYS A 248 23.21 0.25 4.12
C LYS A 248 22.91 1.76 4.18
N PRO A 249 22.12 2.32 3.25
CA PRO A 249 21.66 3.71 3.32
C PRO A 249 20.59 3.91 4.39
N ALA A 250 20.34 5.17 4.75
CA ALA A 250 19.22 5.56 5.59
C ALA A 250 17.87 5.26 4.90
N GLY A 251 16.81 4.97 5.67
CA GLY A 251 15.47 4.68 5.12
C GLY A 251 15.31 3.31 4.42
N VAL A 252 16.40 2.54 4.23
CA VAL A 252 16.32 1.18 3.67
C VAL A 252 16.24 0.14 4.79
N LYS A 253 15.12 -0.56 4.94
CA LYS A 253 14.99 -1.63 5.94
C LYS A 253 15.59 -2.94 5.44
N PHE A 254 16.34 -3.60 6.30
CA PHE A 254 16.74 -5.01 6.17
C PHE A 254 16.13 -5.78 7.32
N TYR A 255 15.44 -6.90 7.07
CA TYR A 255 14.97 -7.73 8.16
C TYR A 255 14.80 -9.20 7.75
N ASN A 256 14.77 -10.07 8.76
CA ASN A 256 14.54 -11.50 8.60
C ASN A 256 13.14 -11.87 9.11
N ASP A 257 12.22 -12.24 8.23
CA ASP A 257 10.90 -12.75 8.61
C ASP A 257 11.00 -14.18 9.17
N LYS A 258 10.92 -14.30 10.49
CA LYS A 258 11.00 -15.58 11.21
C LYS A 258 9.92 -16.59 10.79
N TYR A 259 8.82 -16.13 10.18
CA TYR A 259 7.73 -16.99 9.71
C TYR A 259 7.97 -17.55 8.29
N GLN A 260 8.98 -17.03 7.57
CA GLN A 260 9.36 -17.54 6.26
C GLN A 260 10.42 -18.64 6.37
N PRO A 261 10.43 -19.60 5.42
CA PRO A 261 11.53 -20.56 5.30
C PRO A 261 12.85 -19.82 5.06
N PRO A 262 14.00 -20.40 5.43
CA PRO A 262 15.31 -19.74 5.34
C PRO A 262 15.59 -19.10 3.97
N SER A 263 15.15 -19.74 2.89
CA SER A 263 15.37 -19.25 1.53
C SER A 263 14.55 -18.01 1.13
N SER A 264 13.57 -17.59 1.93
CA SER A 264 12.72 -16.40 1.69
C SER A 264 12.63 -15.48 2.92
N ARG A 265 13.54 -15.66 3.87
CA ARG A 265 13.49 -14.96 5.16
C ARG A 265 13.94 -13.52 5.06
N LEU A 266 14.99 -13.26 4.30
CA LEU A 266 15.53 -11.91 4.13
C LEU A 266 14.59 -11.06 3.27
N ASN A 267 14.25 -9.88 3.76
CA ASN A 267 13.44 -8.89 3.06
C ASN A 267 14.09 -7.51 3.16
N ILE A 268 14.00 -6.77 2.05
CA ILE A 268 14.66 -5.46 1.88
C ILE A 268 13.67 -4.44 1.31
N GLY A 269 13.77 -3.21 1.80
CA GLY A 269 13.17 -2.02 1.21
C GLY A 269 11.69 -1.76 1.52
N LEU A 270 11.14 -0.70 0.90
CA LEU A 270 9.82 -0.10 1.19
C LEU A 270 8.67 -1.11 1.27
N TYR A 271 8.63 -2.10 0.39
CA TYR A 271 7.53 -3.08 0.26
C TYR A 271 7.96 -4.54 0.43
N GLN A 272 9.09 -4.76 1.10
CA GLN A 272 9.59 -6.06 1.53
C GLN A 272 9.80 -7.04 0.37
N PHE A 273 10.91 -6.86 -0.33
CA PHE A 273 11.32 -7.76 -1.40
C PHE A 273 12.39 -8.73 -0.91
N THR A 274 12.21 -10.01 -1.23
CA THR A 274 13.22 -11.02 -0.97
C THR A 274 14.28 -10.95 -2.08
N PRO A 275 15.58 -10.80 -1.78
CA PRO A 275 16.65 -10.77 -2.78
C PRO A 275 16.96 -12.18 -3.32
N LYS A 276 15.95 -12.82 -3.92
CA LYS A 276 16.03 -14.15 -4.51
C LYS A 276 15.37 -14.12 -5.87
N TYR A 277 16.16 -14.30 -6.93
CA TYR A 277 15.68 -14.18 -8.31
C TYR A 277 14.56 -15.16 -8.67
N SER A 278 14.50 -16.35 -8.06
CA SER A 278 13.38 -17.29 -8.27
C SER A 278 12.13 -16.95 -7.44
N GLY A 279 12.21 -15.95 -6.58
CA GLY A 279 11.11 -15.45 -5.76
C GLY A 279 10.31 -14.34 -6.45
N ASN A 280 9.63 -13.56 -5.62
CA ASN A 280 8.66 -12.54 -6.01
C ASN A 280 9.21 -11.35 -6.78
N ILE A 281 10.54 -11.21 -6.82
CA ILE A 281 11.16 -10.13 -7.57
C ILE A 281 11.28 -10.43 -9.06
N ASN A 282 11.19 -11.70 -9.49
CA ASN A 282 11.35 -12.07 -10.91
C ASN A 282 10.34 -11.37 -11.84
N PRO A 283 9.03 -11.41 -11.55
CA PRO A 283 8.04 -10.77 -12.41
C PRO A 283 8.27 -9.25 -12.48
N CYS A 284 8.68 -8.65 -11.36
CA CYS A 284 9.01 -7.22 -11.34
C CYS A 284 10.25 -6.90 -12.19
N ILE A 285 11.36 -7.65 -12.07
CA ILE A 285 12.56 -7.42 -12.90
C ILE A 285 12.21 -7.55 -14.39
N LYS A 286 11.38 -8.54 -14.75
CA LYS A 286 10.95 -8.72 -16.14
C LYS A 286 10.11 -7.54 -16.64
N GLN A 287 9.19 -7.05 -15.83
CA GLN A 287 8.40 -5.87 -16.19
C GLN A 287 9.29 -4.63 -16.28
N TRP A 288 10.17 -4.39 -15.29
CA TRP A 288 11.11 -3.27 -15.31
C TRP A 288 11.95 -3.26 -16.59
N ASN A 289 12.56 -4.40 -16.95
CA ASN A 289 13.39 -4.49 -18.15
C ASN A 289 12.57 -4.32 -19.45
N SER A 290 11.27 -4.61 -19.41
CA SER A 290 10.36 -4.39 -20.54
C SER A 290 9.98 -2.92 -20.68
N ASP A 291 9.64 -2.28 -19.56
CA ASP A 291 9.16 -0.90 -19.52
C ASP A 291 10.33 0.09 -19.68
N TYR A 292 11.52 -0.29 -19.19
CA TYR A 292 12.73 0.53 -19.20
C TYR A 292 13.96 -0.22 -19.77
N PRO A 293 13.98 -0.48 -21.09
CA PRO A 293 15.04 -1.26 -21.71
C PRO A 293 16.44 -0.60 -21.63
N THR A 294 16.49 0.74 -21.62
CA THR A 294 17.74 1.52 -21.54
C THR A 294 18.43 1.43 -20.19
N CYS A 295 17.69 1.10 -19.12
CA CYS A 295 18.20 0.96 -17.76
C CYS A 295 17.91 -0.45 -17.19
N SER A 296 17.82 -1.44 -18.09
CA SER A 296 17.55 -2.82 -17.70
C SER A 296 18.58 -3.35 -16.72
N THR A 297 18.13 -4.20 -15.81
CA THR A 297 18.97 -4.84 -14.80
C THR A 297 19.11 -6.34 -15.07
N SER A 298 20.33 -6.84 -14.95
CA SER A 298 20.66 -8.26 -15.03
C SER A 298 20.80 -8.91 -13.64
N ALA A 299 20.42 -8.20 -12.57
CA ALA A 299 20.54 -8.66 -11.19
C ALA A 299 19.87 -10.02 -10.98
N ARG A 300 20.68 -11.04 -10.71
CA ARG A 300 20.23 -12.43 -10.46
C ARG A 300 20.80 -13.00 -9.17
N SER A 301 22.02 -12.61 -8.80
CA SER A 301 22.63 -13.05 -7.54
C SER A 301 21.99 -12.34 -6.35
N GLN A 302 22.06 -12.95 -5.17
CA GLN A 302 21.57 -12.31 -3.95
C GLN A 302 22.27 -10.97 -3.69
N GLY A 303 23.58 -10.87 -3.94
CA GLY A 303 24.35 -9.63 -3.76
C GLY A 303 23.91 -8.52 -4.71
N ASP A 304 23.68 -8.82 -5.99
CA ASP A 304 23.20 -7.82 -6.96
C ASP A 304 21.78 -7.37 -6.62
N LEU A 305 20.92 -8.30 -6.20
CA LEU A 305 19.57 -7.99 -5.74
C LEU A 305 19.58 -7.16 -4.46
N ILE A 306 20.51 -7.40 -3.53
CA ILE A 306 20.68 -6.55 -2.33
C ILE A 306 21.03 -5.12 -2.74
N LYS A 307 21.93 -4.92 -3.71
CA LYS A 307 22.28 -3.58 -4.20
C LYS A 307 21.08 -2.90 -4.85
N LEU A 308 20.37 -3.61 -5.73
CA LEU A 308 19.19 -3.10 -6.44
C LEU A 308 18.03 -2.75 -5.48
N LEU A 309 17.70 -3.66 -4.56
CA LEU A 309 16.63 -3.46 -3.59
C LEU A 309 17.03 -2.53 -2.44
N GLY A 310 18.33 -2.34 -2.24
CA GLY A 310 18.89 -1.55 -1.15
C GLY A 310 19.54 -0.26 -1.60
N SER A 311 19.15 0.28 -2.76
CA SER A 311 19.60 1.60 -3.21
C SER A 311 19.05 2.71 -2.31
N SER A 312 19.74 3.85 -2.26
CA SER A 312 19.33 4.98 -1.42
C SER A 312 17.97 5.54 -1.81
N HIS A 313 17.68 5.63 -3.11
CA HIS A 313 16.42 6.14 -3.66
C HIS A 313 15.30 5.11 -3.69
N GLN A 314 15.64 3.82 -3.63
CA GLN A 314 14.68 2.71 -3.70
C GLN A 314 13.72 2.79 -4.89
N ARG A 315 14.16 3.33 -6.05
CA ARG A 315 13.30 3.53 -7.23
C ARG A 315 12.74 2.24 -7.79
N PHE A 316 13.62 1.24 -7.87
CA PHE A 316 13.20 -0.10 -8.24
C PHE A 316 12.14 -0.68 -7.29
N ASN A 317 12.25 -0.44 -5.98
CA ASN A 317 11.26 -0.90 -5.01
C ASN A 317 9.92 -0.17 -5.17
N ALA A 318 9.95 1.14 -5.41
CA ALA A 318 8.75 1.93 -5.67
C ALA A 318 7.99 1.40 -6.89
N PHE A 319 8.70 1.20 -8.00
CA PHE A 319 8.15 0.54 -9.19
C PHE A 319 7.56 -0.84 -8.85
N CYS A 320 8.33 -1.70 -8.18
CA CYS A 320 7.89 -3.06 -7.85
C CYS A 320 6.69 -3.08 -6.90
N GLY A 321 6.58 -2.10 -5.99
CA GLY A 321 5.45 -1.98 -5.08
C GLY A 321 4.15 -1.77 -5.83
N VAL A 322 4.13 -0.77 -6.72
CA VAL A 322 2.99 -0.47 -7.58
C VAL A 322 2.73 -1.63 -8.55
N ASN A 323 3.79 -2.18 -9.14
CA ASN A 323 3.66 -3.25 -10.13
C ASN A 323 3.12 -4.55 -9.51
N LYS A 324 3.49 -4.88 -8.28
CA LYS A 324 2.96 -6.03 -7.53
C LYS A 324 1.45 -5.91 -7.31
N LEU A 325 0.95 -4.69 -7.09
CA LEU A 325 -0.48 -4.44 -7.03
C LEU A 325 -1.13 -4.61 -8.41
N LEU A 326 -0.52 -4.11 -9.49
CA LEU A 326 -1.02 -4.34 -10.84
C LEU A 326 -1.03 -5.82 -11.24
N GLN A 327 0.01 -6.59 -10.87
CA GLN A 327 0.04 -8.03 -11.06
C GLN A 327 -1.12 -8.71 -10.31
N THR A 328 -1.43 -8.21 -9.11
CA THR A 328 -2.60 -8.65 -8.33
C THR A 328 -3.92 -8.33 -9.03
N PHE A 329 -4.06 -7.16 -9.64
CA PHE A 329 -5.23 -6.80 -10.44
C PHE A 329 -5.34 -7.67 -11.70
N SER A 330 -4.22 -7.85 -12.41
CA SER A 330 -4.14 -8.67 -13.62
C SER A 330 -4.59 -10.10 -13.36
N ILE A 331 -4.15 -10.72 -12.25
CA ILE A 331 -4.61 -12.05 -11.86
C ILE A 331 -6.12 -12.08 -11.67
N GLN A 332 -6.69 -11.14 -10.92
CA GLN A 332 -8.13 -11.12 -10.62
C GLN A 332 -9.00 -10.90 -11.87
N VAL A 333 -8.50 -10.11 -12.82
CA VAL A 333 -9.17 -9.80 -14.09
C VAL A 333 -9.06 -10.97 -15.07
N ASN A 334 -7.90 -11.62 -15.14
CA ASN A 334 -7.57 -12.61 -16.17
C ASN A 334 -7.68 -14.07 -15.72
N THR A 335 -7.96 -14.34 -14.44
CA THR A 335 -8.12 -15.72 -13.96
C THR A 335 -9.41 -16.37 -14.46
N SER A 336 -9.32 -17.66 -14.75
CA SER A 336 -10.46 -18.57 -14.96
C SER A 336 -10.98 -19.17 -13.64
N SER A 337 -10.24 -19.02 -12.54
CA SER A 337 -10.54 -19.62 -11.24
C SER A 337 -11.22 -18.63 -10.30
N SER A 338 -12.36 -19.03 -9.75
CA SER A 338 -13.09 -18.21 -8.79
C SER A 338 -12.39 -18.01 -7.45
N LYS A 339 -11.30 -18.76 -7.18
CA LYS A 339 -10.47 -18.61 -5.98
C LYS A 339 -9.52 -17.42 -6.07
N HIS A 340 -9.13 -17.00 -7.27
CA HIS A 340 -8.10 -15.96 -7.46
C HIS A 340 -8.69 -14.59 -7.82
N THR A 341 -9.96 -14.37 -7.49
CA THR A 341 -10.67 -13.11 -7.72
C THR A 341 -11.66 -12.83 -6.60
N HIS A 342 -12.04 -11.56 -6.43
CA HIS A 342 -13.00 -11.17 -5.41
C HIS A 342 -14.35 -11.92 -5.60
N PRO A 343 -15.03 -12.37 -4.53
CA PRO A 343 -16.32 -13.06 -4.66
C PRO A 343 -17.38 -12.26 -5.44
N GLY A 344 -17.32 -10.93 -5.42
CA GLY A 344 -18.19 -10.05 -6.21
C GLY A 344 -17.99 -10.14 -7.73
N ASN A 345 -16.96 -10.84 -8.21
CA ASN A 345 -16.71 -11.07 -9.64
C ASN A 345 -17.36 -12.36 -10.17
N ARG A 346 -18.18 -13.03 -9.35
CA ARG A 346 -18.93 -14.22 -9.72
C ARG A 346 -20.34 -13.85 -10.20
N ASN A 347 -20.89 -14.63 -11.11
CA ASN A 347 -22.29 -14.61 -11.54
C ASN A 347 -22.84 -16.05 -11.56
N SER A 348 -24.10 -16.23 -11.95
CA SER A 348 -24.74 -17.56 -12.03
C SER A 348 -24.04 -18.54 -12.98
N SER A 349 -23.35 -18.01 -13.99
CA SER A 349 -22.72 -18.79 -15.08
C SER A 349 -21.20 -18.93 -14.92
N GLY A 350 -20.63 -18.49 -13.79
CA GLY A 350 -19.19 -18.52 -13.54
C GLY A 350 -18.63 -17.16 -13.17
N LEU A 351 -17.57 -16.73 -13.86
CA LEU A 351 -16.95 -15.43 -13.63
C LEU A 351 -17.47 -14.38 -14.60
N LYS A 352 -17.58 -13.14 -14.14
CA LYS A 352 -17.81 -11.99 -15.01
C LYS A 352 -16.69 -11.90 -16.06
N PRO A 353 -16.96 -11.35 -17.26
CA PRO A 353 -15.91 -10.99 -18.22
C PRO A 353 -14.86 -10.10 -17.55
N GLY A 354 -13.58 -10.24 -17.93
CA GLY A 354 -12.46 -9.53 -17.28
C GLY A 354 -12.69 -8.03 -17.13
N ALA A 355 -13.04 -7.36 -18.24
CA ALA A 355 -13.35 -5.93 -18.27
C ALA A 355 -14.48 -5.48 -17.32
N ASN A 356 -15.35 -6.40 -16.89
CA ASN A 356 -16.49 -6.12 -16.01
C ASN A 356 -16.22 -6.54 -14.56
N ARG A 357 -14.98 -6.92 -14.22
CA ARG A 357 -14.60 -7.27 -12.85
C ARG A 357 -14.16 -6.02 -12.09
N CYS A 358 -14.39 -6.04 -10.79
CA CYS A 358 -13.71 -5.13 -9.87
C CYS A 358 -12.42 -5.80 -9.35
N VAL A 359 -11.49 -5.02 -8.82
CA VAL A 359 -10.22 -5.54 -8.29
C VAL A 359 -10.05 -5.17 -6.82
N THR A 360 -9.18 -5.88 -6.11
CA THR A 360 -8.83 -5.56 -4.71
C THR A 360 -7.33 -5.72 -4.46
N PRO A 361 -6.73 -5.03 -3.48
CA PRO A 361 -5.30 -5.23 -3.13
C PRO A 361 -4.96 -6.59 -2.50
N HIS A 362 -5.91 -7.53 -2.50
CA HIS A 362 -5.75 -8.87 -1.97
C HIS A 362 -6.53 -9.88 -2.79
N PHE A 363 -6.09 -11.13 -2.79
CA PHE A 363 -6.92 -12.26 -3.17
C PHE A 363 -6.33 -13.50 -2.53
N TYR A 364 -7.05 -14.60 -2.56
CA TYR A 364 -6.48 -15.86 -2.10
C TYR A 364 -5.44 -16.38 -3.11
N ALA A 365 -4.16 -16.17 -2.83
CA ALA A 365 -3.06 -16.64 -3.69
C ALA A 365 -2.58 -18.07 -3.32
N GLY A 366 -3.15 -18.70 -2.29
CA GLY A 366 -2.68 -19.99 -1.79
C GLY A 366 -1.24 -19.92 -1.25
N TRP A 367 -0.58 -21.08 -1.16
CA TRP A 367 0.77 -21.23 -0.58
C TRP A 367 1.91 -21.12 -1.62
N ALA A 368 1.59 -21.29 -2.91
CA ALA A 368 2.59 -21.47 -3.97
C ALA A 368 3.40 -20.19 -4.23
N TYR A 369 2.87 -19.03 -3.87
CA TYR A 369 3.53 -17.75 -4.09
C TYR A 369 2.99 -16.68 -3.15
N ASN A 370 3.23 -16.88 -1.84
CA ASN A 370 2.75 -16.08 -0.69
C ASN A 370 3.07 -14.57 -0.68
N HIS A 371 3.63 -14.03 -1.76
CA HIS A 371 4.00 -12.63 -1.88
C HIS A 371 3.19 -11.90 -2.95
N PHE A 372 2.06 -12.44 -3.41
CA PHE A 372 1.14 -11.74 -4.31
C PHE A 372 -0.05 -11.15 -3.57
N GLY A 373 -0.39 -9.90 -3.88
CA GLY A 373 -1.30 -9.06 -3.12
C GLY A 373 -0.61 -8.45 -1.91
N PRO A 374 -0.51 -7.10 -1.81
CA PRO A 374 0.08 -6.48 -0.63
C PRO A 374 -0.61 -6.90 0.68
N LEU A 375 -1.89 -7.30 0.65
CA LEU A 375 -2.67 -7.55 1.87
C LEU A 375 -3.11 -9.01 2.10
N GLN A 376 -2.75 -9.98 1.25
CA GLN A 376 -3.23 -11.37 1.42
C GLN A 376 -2.84 -11.98 2.78
N ASN A 377 -1.56 -11.84 3.13
CA ASN A 377 -0.99 -12.39 4.36
C ASN A 377 -1.04 -11.41 5.53
N SER A 378 -1.78 -10.31 5.37
CA SER A 378 -2.00 -9.34 6.42
C SER A 378 -2.63 -10.03 7.64
N THR A 379 -1.99 -9.90 8.80
CA THR A 379 -2.67 -10.14 10.07
C THR A 379 -3.60 -8.96 10.26
N GLY A 380 -4.90 -9.10 10.53
CA GLY A 380 -5.85 -7.96 10.53
C GLY A 380 -5.38 -6.64 11.16
N SER A 381 -4.44 -6.68 12.12
CA SER A 381 -3.64 -5.53 12.60
C SER A 381 -2.90 -4.72 11.51
N ASN A 382 -2.26 -5.34 10.52
CA ASN A 382 -1.56 -4.67 9.44
C ASN A 382 -2.55 -3.97 8.50
N MET A 383 -3.70 -4.59 8.19
CA MET A 383 -4.79 -3.90 7.48
C MET A 383 -5.30 -2.71 8.29
N LYS A 384 -5.46 -2.87 9.61
CA LYS A 384 -5.88 -1.78 10.49
C LYS A 384 -4.90 -0.62 10.49
N LYS A 385 -3.61 -0.89 10.62
CA LYS A 385 -2.54 0.14 10.55
C LYS A 385 -2.59 0.88 9.22
N LEU A 386 -2.56 0.12 8.12
CA LEU A 386 -2.59 0.68 6.77
C LEU A 386 -3.82 1.57 6.54
N PHE A 387 -5.02 1.04 6.73
CA PHE A 387 -6.24 1.80 6.45
C PHE A 387 -6.54 2.89 7.47
N SER A 388 -5.95 2.84 8.67
CA SER A 388 -6.01 3.99 9.58
C SER A 388 -5.10 5.10 9.09
N CYS A 389 -3.82 4.81 8.79
CA CYS A 389 -2.91 5.80 8.20
C CYS A 389 -3.52 6.43 6.95
N ILE A 390 -4.06 5.64 6.01
CA ILE A 390 -4.68 6.17 4.78
C ILE A 390 -5.85 7.11 5.11
N ASN A 391 -6.75 6.68 5.99
CA ASN A 391 -7.91 7.47 6.37
C ASN A 391 -7.51 8.79 7.05
N ASP A 392 -6.43 8.75 7.83
CA ASP A 392 -5.95 9.90 8.59
C ASP A 392 -5.07 10.83 7.71
N SER A 393 -4.56 10.31 6.58
CA SER A 393 -3.74 11.04 5.58
C SER A 393 -4.56 11.65 4.43
N LEU A 394 -5.89 11.46 4.43
CA LEU A 394 -6.81 12.00 3.42
C LEU A 394 -7.80 12.96 4.11
N PRO A 395 -7.32 14.12 4.60
CA PRO A 395 -8.05 14.99 5.54
C PRO A 395 -9.32 15.60 4.96
N ASP A 396 -9.42 15.73 3.63
CA ASP A 396 -10.53 16.44 3.01
C ASP A 396 -11.79 15.57 2.86
N GLY A 397 -11.80 14.32 3.32
CA GLY A 397 -12.85 13.35 2.98
C GLY A 397 -13.06 13.24 1.46
N LEU A 398 -12.03 13.67 0.74
CA LEU A 398 -11.97 13.80 -0.69
C LEU A 398 -12.33 12.44 -1.28
#